data_AF-A0A177AUH4-F1
#
_entry.id   AF-A0A177AUH4-F1
#
_cell.length_a   1.000
_cell.length_b   1.000
_cell.length_c   1.000
_cell.angle_alpha   90.00
_cell.angle_beta   90.00
_cell.angle_gamma   90.00
#
_symmetry.space_group_name_H-M   'P 1'
#
loop_
_entity.id
_entity.type
_entity.pdbx_description
1 polymer ?
#
loop_
_entity_poly.entity_id
_entity_poly.type
_entity_poly.pdbx_seq_one_letter_code
_entity_poly.pdbx_strand_id
1 'polypeptide(L)'
;MGSRHIELKDIENCLNFINSINSKYPGKSTYVHCKAGRTRSAIIVACYLINEKKKSPNEAIEFLEKLRHVKFYPYSIEIMNKFYKLKQSAEKLKRIY
;
A
#
# COMPACT_ATOMS: atom_id res chain seq x y z
N MET A 1 -9.44 12.36 20.51
CA MET A 1 -8.76 12.74 19.25
C MET A 1 -9.05 11.66 18.22
N GLY A 2 -9.90 11.93 17.23
CA GLY A 2 -10.42 10.93 16.30
C GLY A 2 -9.33 10.32 15.43
N SER A 3 -8.97 9.07 15.70
CA SER A 3 -8.14 8.26 14.82
C SER A 3 -8.95 7.96 13.57
N ARG A 4 -8.86 8.80 12.54
CA ARG A 4 -9.42 8.45 11.23
C ARG A 4 -8.61 7.27 10.71
N HIS A 5 -9.21 6.10 10.77
CA HIS A 5 -8.67 4.89 10.17
C HIS A 5 -8.58 5.08 8.66
N ILE A 6 -7.52 4.50 8.07
CA ILE A 6 -7.33 4.56 6.62
C ILE A 6 -8.29 3.58 5.96
N GLU A 7 -9.07 4.01 4.99
CA GLU A 7 -10.02 3.15 4.29
C GLU A 7 -9.44 2.65 2.95
N LEU A 8 -10.07 1.62 2.37
CA LEU A 8 -9.60 1.06 1.08
C LEU A 8 -9.60 2.12 -0.03
N LYS A 9 -10.59 3.01 -0.03
CA LYS A 9 -10.69 4.13 -0.98
C LYS A 9 -9.50 5.09 -0.85
N ASP A 10 -9.04 5.34 0.38
CA ASP A 10 -7.87 6.19 0.61
C ASP A 10 -6.61 5.55 0.04
N ILE A 11 -6.44 4.23 0.23
CA ILE A 11 -5.33 3.47 -0.33
C ILE A 11 -5.34 3.58 -1.86
N GLU A 12 -6.49 3.34 -2.51
CA GLU A 12 -6.61 3.43 -3.96
C GLU A 12 -6.31 4.83 -4.49
N ASN A 13 -6.83 5.87 -3.84
CA ASN A 13 -6.53 7.25 -4.22
C ASN A 13 -5.04 7.56 -4.11
N CYS A 14 -4.37 7.13 -3.03
CA CYS A 14 -2.94 7.30 -2.86
C CYS A 14 -2.13 6.55 -3.91
N LEU A 15 -2.50 5.32 -4.25
CA LEU A 15 -1.79 4.55 -5.28
C LEU A 15 -1.99 5.14 -6.68
N ASN A 16 -3.20 5.60 -7.00
CA ASN A 16 -3.48 6.30 -8.25
C ASN A 16 -2.65 7.58 -8.36
N PHE A 17 -2.50 8.33 -7.26
CA PHE A 17 -1.62 9.49 -7.22
C PHE A 17 -0.15 9.12 -7.46
N ILE A 18 0.38 8.11 -6.76
CA ILE A 18 1.76 7.64 -6.94
C ILE A 18 1.99 7.23 -8.40
N ASN A 19 1.06 6.47 -8.99
CA ASN A 19 1.17 6.02 -10.37
C ASN A 19 1.09 7.18 -11.36
N SER A 20 0.22 8.17 -11.14
CA SER A 20 0.16 9.40 -11.94
C SER A 20 1.49 10.18 -11.91
N ILE A 21 2.09 10.34 -10.73
CA ILE A 21 3.39 11.01 -10.58
C ILE A 21 4.51 10.22 -11.27
N ASN A 22 4.55 8.90 -11.09
CA ASN A 22 5.56 8.04 -11.72
C ASN A 22 5.47 8.07 -13.26
N SER A 23 4.25 8.08 -13.82
CA SER A 23 4.03 8.21 -15.27
C SER A 23 4.43 9.59 -15.79
N LYS A 24 4.16 10.66 -15.03
CA LYS A 24 4.46 12.03 -15.42
C LYS A 24 5.97 12.36 -15.32
N TYR A 25 6.67 11.74 -14.37
CA TYR A 25 8.08 12.01 -14.09
C TYR A 25 8.89 10.70 -14.06
N PRO A 26 9.14 10.08 -15.23
CA PRO A 26 9.88 8.84 -15.30
C PRO A 26 11.31 9.00 -14.73
N GLY A 27 11.78 8.00 -14.00
CA GLY A 27 13.09 8.00 -13.36
C GLY A 27 13.19 8.83 -12.07
N LYS A 28 12.09 9.44 -11.60
CA LYS A 28 12.05 10.10 -10.28
C LYS A 28 11.51 9.14 -9.20
N SER A 29 11.77 9.47 -7.94
CA SER A 29 11.30 8.70 -6.79
C SER A 29 10.19 9.46 -6.05
N THR A 30 9.16 8.72 -5.63
CA THR A 30 8.07 9.28 -4.83
C THR A 30 8.34 9.06 -3.33
N TYR A 31 8.42 10.15 -2.57
CA TYR A 31 8.59 10.10 -1.12
C TYR A 31 7.24 10.10 -0.40
N VAL A 32 6.96 9.05 0.37
CA VAL A 32 5.71 8.89 1.12
C VAL A 32 6.00 9.02 2.62
N HIS A 33 5.38 10.01 3.26
CA HIS A 33 5.53 10.23 4.71
C HIS A 33 4.18 10.43 5.41
N CYS A 34 4.18 10.23 6.73
CA CYS A 34 3.10 10.69 7.60
C CYS A 34 3.70 11.58 8.70
N LYS A 35 3.07 11.70 9.87
CA LYS A 35 3.65 12.51 10.96
C LYS A 35 4.91 11.88 11.54
N ALA A 36 4.82 10.62 11.97
CA ALA A 36 5.95 9.89 12.56
C ALA A 36 6.61 8.90 11.60
N GLY A 37 6.05 8.71 10.40
CA GLY A 37 6.57 7.75 9.42
C GLY A 37 6.46 6.28 9.83
N ARG A 38 5.60 5.91 10.79
CA ARG A 38 5.56 4.54 11.35
C ARG A 38 4.39 3.67 10.88
N THR A 39 3.22 4.26 10.62
CA THR A 39 1.98 3.49 10.39
C THR A 39 1.30 3.87 9.08
N ARG A 40 0.64 5.02 8.98
CA ARG A 40 -0.16 5.39 7.78
C ARG A 40 0.65 5.35 6.48
N SER A 41 1.83 5.96 6.47
CA SER A 41 2.73 5.92 5.31
C SER A 41 3.22 4.51 5.01
N ALA A 42 3.49 3.70 6.05
CA ALA A 42 3.93 2.31 5.88
C ALA A 42 2.84 1.44 5.25
N ILE A 43 1.57 1.65 5.62
CA ILE A 43 0.41 0.96 5.00
C ILE A 43 0.34 1.28 3.51
N ILE A 44 0.44 2.56 3.12
CA ILE A 44 0.42 2.96 1.70
C ILE A 44 1.57 2.32 0.93
N VAL A 45 2.79 2.34 1.46
CA VAL A 45 3.94 1.74 0.79
C VAL A 45 3.81 0.21 0.72
N ALA A 46 3.27 -0.45 1.76
CA ALA A 46 2.98 -1.88 1.72
C ALA A 46 1.97 -2.21 0.62
N CYS A 47 0.86 -1.47 0.53
CA CYS A 47 -0.12 -1.64 -0.54
C CYS A 47 0.45 -1.35 -1.94
N TYR A 48 1.39 -0.41 -2.05
CA TYR A 48 2.12 -0.16 -3.30
C TYR A 48 2.97 -1.38 -3.71
N LEU A 49 3.70 -1.99 -2.77
CA LEU A 49 4.47 -3.21 -3.02
C LEU A 49 3.57 -4.38 -3.42
N ILE A 50 2.39 -4.49 -2.81
CA ILE A 50 1.40 -5.50 -3.18
C ILE A 50 0.94 -5.27 -4.63
N ASN A 51 0.57 -4.04 -5.01
CA ASN A 51 0.02 -3.73 -6.32
C ASN A 51 1.05 -3.84 -7.46
N GLU A 52 2.20 -3.19 -7.29
CA GLU A 52 3.21 -3.01 -8.34
C GLU A 52 4.28 -4.11 -8.34
N LYS A 53 4.63 -4.65 -7.16
CA LYS A 53 5.68 -5.67 -7.01
C LYS A 53 5.14 -7.07 -6.75
N LYS A 54 3.80 -7.24 -6.79
CA LYS A 54 3.10 -8.52 -6.61
C LYS A 54 3.49 -9.27 -5.33
N LYS A 55 3.87 -8.52 -4.29
CA LYS A 55 4.18 -9.08 -2.97
C LYS A 55 2.89 -9.44 -2.23
N SER A 56 2.92 -10.49 -1.43
CA SER A 56 1.90 -10.74 -0.41
C SER A 56 1.98 -9.69 0.71
N PRO A 57 0.90 -9.52 1.51
CA PRO A 57 0.93 -8.63 2.67
C PRO A 57 2.08 -8.89 3.63
N ASN A 58 2.38 -10.16 3.92
CA ASN A 58 3.48 -10.54 4.82
C ASN A 58 4.84 -10.16 4.25
N GLU A 59 5.09 -10.46 2.97
CA GLU A 59 6.34 -10.09 2.32
C GLU A 59 6.53 -8.57 2.25
N ALA A 60 5.44 -7.81 2.08
CA ALA A 60 5.48 -6.35 2.09
C ALA A 60 5.82 -5.80 3.49
N ILE A 61 5.27 -6.40 4.55
CA ILE A 61 5.57 -6.04 5.95
C ILE A 61 7.04 -6.35 6.26
N GLU A 62 7.49 -7.59 6.03
CA GLU A 62 8.86 -8.02 6.30
C GLU A 62 9.88 -7.18 5.55
N PHE A 63 9.58 -6.83 4.29
CA PHE A 63 10.43 -5.94 3.50
C PHE A 63 10.56 -4.55 4.14
N LEU A 64 9.46 -3.98 4.63
CA LEU A 64 9.47 -2.65 5.24
C LEU A 64 10.15 -2.63 6.60
N GLU A 65 9.97 -3.67 7.41
CA GLU A 65 10.63 -3.80 8.72
C GLU A 65 12.15 -3.88 8.61
N LYS A 66 12.68 -4.47 7.53
CA LYS A 66 14.12 -4.49 7.25
C LYS A 66 14.69 -3.12 6.90
N LEU A 67 13.88 -2.21 6.37
CA LEU A 67 14.34 -0.91 5.87
C LEU A 67 14.17 0.22 6.88
N ARG A 68 13.15 0.15 7.74
CA ARG A 68 12.85 1.22 8.72
C ARG A 68 11.96 0.71 9.85
N HIS A 69 11.95 1.45 10.95
CA HIS A 69 11.07 1.17 12.08
C HIS A 69 9.60 1.49 11.74
N VAL A 70 8.84 0.47 11.34
CA VAL A 70 7.39 0.54 11.09
C VAL A 70 6.60 -0.15 12.19
N LYS A 71 5.30 0.17 12.27
CA LYS A 71 4.35 -0.52 13.15
C LYS A 71 3.04 -0.77 12.40
N PHE A 72 2.70 -2.05 12.26
CA PHE A 72 1.42 -2.50 11.74
C PHE A 72 0.54 -3.01 12.89
N TYR A 73 -0.64 -2.43 13.00
CA TYR A 73 -1.66 -2.88 13.97
C TYR A 73 -2.56 -3.93 13.32
N PRO A 74 -3.32 -4.73 14.10
CA PRO A 74 -4.24 -5.73 13.54
C PRO A 74 -5.16 -5.17 12.45
N TYR A 75 -5.72 -3.98 12.65
CA TYR A 75 -6.52 -3.27 11.64
C TYR A 75 -5.74 -2.99 10.35
N SER A 76 -4.48 -2.55 10.47
CA SER A 76 -3.61 -2.30 9.32
C SER A 76 -3.36 -3.57 8.51
N ILE A 77 -3.15 -4.69 9.20
CA ILE A 77 -2.94 -6.00 8.57
C ILE A 77 -4.23 -6.47 7.90
N GLU A 78 -5.38 -6.30 8.57
CA GLU A 78 -6.69 -6.64 8.03
C GLU A 78 -6.97 -5.89 6.73
N ILE A 79 -6.75 -4.57 6.70
CA ILE A 79 -7.01 -3.78 5.49
C ILE A 79 -6.05 -4.11 4.34
N MET A 80 -4.77 -4.39 4.64
CA MET A 80 -3.81 -4.86 3.64
C MET A 80 -4.23 -6.22 3.06
N ASN A 81 -4.72 -7.14 3.88
CA ASN A 81 -5.26 -8.41 3.42
C ASN A 81 -6.53 -8.25 2.56
N LYS A 82 -7.45 -7.36 2.96
CA LYS A 82 -8.64 -7.03 2.15
C LYS A 82 -8.22 -6.47 0.78
N PHE A 83 -7.28 -5.52 0.77
CA PHE A 83 -6.73 -4.94 -0.46
C PHE A 83 -6.10 -6.00 -1.36
N TYR A 84 -5.27 -6.89 -0.81
CA TYR A 84 -4.63 -7.97 -1.57
C TYR A 84 -5.65 -8.91 -2.22
N LYS A 85 -6.68 -9.33 -1.49
CA LYS A 85 -7.76 -10.17 -2.03
C LYS A 85 -8.50 -9.49 -3.18
N LEU A 86 -8.79 -8.19 -3.06
CA LEU A 86 -9.44 -7.41 -4.11
C LEU A 86 -8.57 -7.29 -5.37
N LYS A 87 -7.25 -7.16 -5.24
CA LYS A 87 -6.35 -7.12 -6.40
C LYS A 87 -6.24 -8.49 -7.08
N GLN A 88 -6.18 -9.58 -6.33
CA GLN A 88 -6.19 -10.92 -6.91
C GLN A 88 -7.51 -11.25 -7.64
N SER A 89 -8.66 -10.86 -7.08
CA SER A 89 -9.94 -11.07 -7.76
C SER A 89 -10.05 -10.26 -9.05
N ALA A 90 -9.62 -9.00 -9.03
CA ALA A 90 -9.58 -8.14 -10.21
C ALA A 90 -8.64 -8.68 -11.30
N GLU A 91 -7.47 -9.19 -10.92
CA GLU A 91 -6.54 -9.83 -11.86
C GLU A 91 -7.09 -11.12 -12.45
N LYS A 92 -7.78 -11.94 -11.65
CA LYS A 92 -8.45 -13.15 -12.14
C LYS A 92 -9.55 -12.80 -13.14
N LEU A 93 -10.36 -11.78 -12.87
CA LEU A 93 -11.39 -11.30 -13.79
C LEU A 93 -10.80 -10.85 -15.13
N LYS A 94 -9.70 -10.08 -15.11
CA LYS A 94 -8.98 -9.64 -16.33
C LYS A 94 -8.34 -10.77 -17.14
N ARG A 95 -8.21 -11.97 -16.57
CA ARG A 95 -7.68 -13.15 -17.28
C ARG A 95 -8.80 -14.02 -17.88
N ILE A 96 -10.04 -13.82 -17.43
CA ILE A 96 -11.21 -14.57 -17.89
C ILE A 96 -11.84 -13.90 -19.12
N TYR A 97 -11.70 -12.58 -19.25
CA TYR A 97 -12.11 -11.77 -20.39
C TYR A 97 -10.89 -11.31 -21.19
#